data_AF-A0A9N8H8Z5-F1
#
_entry.id   AF-A0A9N8H8Z5-F1
#
_cell.length_a   1.000
_cell.length_b   1.000
_cell.length_c   1.000
_cell.angle_alpha   90.00
_cell.angle_beta   90.00
_cell.angle_gamma   90.00
#
_symmetry.space_group_name_H-M   'P 1'
#
loop_
_entity.id
_entity.type
_entity.pdbx_description
1 polymer ?
#
loop_
_entity_poly.entity_id
_entity_poly.type
_entity_poly.pdbx_seq_one_letter_code
_entity_poly.pdbx_strand_id
1 'polypeptide(L)'
;MRKILLISFLILRASCQTVPDSTNETARTNFQGFSTFPPVKTAATNANTPARNNMPPTMAPTRRRMRMPANGNAASRLPAPTAAKAVPKPTRAQTQPRPNNAAPKPAQQTNNKPAIKPTPVPAADVGPISITANEDGITYKPGKLTHTQAGLRLSQGLSARVIARSGQLVNYTNGMRSRDVFHGRPDAGACFEDTRIFNPGGWVYVSNSEMRQIDPGVQPGEGGVGAITFRRDGEIINYKPVLTNSTWNCGGGRTPWNTWVSCEEQPGGKVYQVDPLGLRPAEVMTMGREGGAWESFTYDTRNMSEPHFYLTEDAPRGAVQRFTPNRVDWVNDPWQMLHRPGKTEYLKLIPNQQGTGGRYRWVAGRVAGRNNALQYYPNVEGIDCDGDSVYFVSKTLQQLFELNLRNGRYSNSSTVRGKFDGKPDQVARILANDDRPKHKDTLLYFTEEGGKHAGVHGRNPGGKFVTIFESPVYKTECAGLSFSPNGKHMYIAYQDQGIMLDVYRRDGLPFHAKSLNIKYHKNNNGGGGSGNANTGGGGGAANGGAATTGGAGNNRQ
;
A
#
# COMPACT_ATOMS: atom_id res chain seq x y z
N MET A 1 45.66 16.50 -3.28
CA MET A 1 45.52 17.31 -4.52
C MET A 1 44.65 16.56 -5.52
N ARG A 2 43.41 16.99 -5.74
CA ARG A 2 42.67 16.91 -7.01
C ARG A 2 41.40 17.77 -6.86
N LYS A 3 41.16 18.56 -7.90
CA LYS A 3 40.48 19.86 -7.90
C LYS A 3 38.96 19.77 -7.83
N ILE A 4 38.40 20.71 -7.08
CA ILE A 4 37.00 21.14 -7.05
C ILE A 4 36.72 21.94 -8.33
N LEU A 5 35.60 21.66 -9.01
CA LEU A 5 35.07 22.50 -10.09
C LEU A 5 33.80 23.18 -9.57
N LEU A 6 33.94 24.44 -9.17
CA LEU A 6 32.84 25.36 -8.92
C LEU A 6 32.53 26.08 -10.25
N ILE A 7 31.29 26.00 -10.73
CA ILE A 7 30.81 26.84 -11.84
C ILE A 7 29.97 27.96 -11.23
N SER A 8 30.46 29.19 -11.35
CA SER A 8 29.78 30.43 -11.03
C SER A 8 28.91 30.86 -12.22
N PHE A 9 27.68 31.30 -11.96
CA PHE A 9 26.89 32.10 -12.90
C PHE A 9 26.65 33.47 -12.30
N LEU A 10 27.07 34.51 -13.03
CA LEU A 10 26.89 35.92 -12.68
C LEU A 10 26.17 36.64 -13.84
N ILE A 11 25.00 37.19 -13.51
CA ILE A 11 24.34 38.42 -13.99
C ILE A 11 24.08 38.61 -15.50
N LEU A 12 22.80 38.77 -15.84
CA LEU A 12 22.35 39.89 -16.68
C LEU A 12 21.16 40.60 -16.00
N ARG A 13 21.32 41.90 -15.74
CA ARG A 13 20.28 42.86 -15.35
C ARG A 13 19.83 43.63 -16.60
N ALA A 14 18.52 43.78 -16.77
CA ALA A 14 17.85 44.91 -17.44
C ALA A 14 16.35 44.73 -17.17
N SER A 15 15.47 45.71 -16.97
CA SER A 15 15.52 47.10 -16.52
C SER A 15 14.07 47.39 -16.09
N CYS A 16 13.91 48.24 -15.08
CA CYS A 16 12.63 48.62 -14.48
C CYS A 16 11.84 49.58 -15.39
N GLN A 17 10.52 49.40 -15.51
CA GLN A 17 9.56 50.48 -15.77
C GLN A 17 8.21 50.15 -15.09
N THR A 18 7.61 51.17 -14.50
CA THR A 18 6.53 51.15 -13.51
C THR A 18 5.24 51.78 -14.05
N VAL A 19 4.09 51.12 -13.77
CA VAL A 19 2.77 51.67 -13.30
C VAL A 19 1.85 52.34 -14.37
N PRO A 20 0.49 52.43 -14.25
CA PRO A 20 -0.48 52.09 -13.16
C PRO A 20 -1.74 51.25 -13.52
N ASP A 21 -2.49 50.95 -12.44
CA ASP A 21 -3.89 50.45 -12.29
C ASP A 21 -4.98 51.05 -13.22
N SER A 22 -6.02 50.23 -13.50
CA SER A 22 -7.45 50.59 -13.31
C SER A 22 -8.45 49.45 -13.59
N THR A 23 -9.25 49.11 -12.55
CA THR A 23 -10.72 48.92 -12.49
C THR A 23 -11.52 48.01 -13.47
N ASN A 24 -12.31 47.13 -12.83
CA ASN A 24 -13.76 46.80 -13.01
C ASN A 24 -14.36 46.02 -14.20
N GLU A 25 -15.30 45.16 -13.76
CA GLU A 25 -16.58 44.74 -14.35
C GLU A 25 -16.71 43.60 -15.38
N THR A 26 -17.34 42.52 -14.89
CA THR A 26 -18.48 41.78 -15.46
C THR A 26 -18.83 41.94 -16.93
N ALA A 27 -18.86 40.82 -17.67
CA ALA A 27 -20.02 40.42 -18.47
C ALA A 27 -19.97 38.94 -18.88
N ARG A 28 -21.10 38.28 -18.72
CA ARG A 28 -21.47 37.00 -19.33
C ARG A 28 -21.72 37.21 -20.82
N THR A 29 -21.34 36.25 -21.68
CA THR A 29 -22.12 35.90 -22.87
C THR A 29 -21.90 34.46 -23.29
N ASN A 30 -23.02 33.77 -23.49
CA ASN A 30 -23.15 32.50 -24.19
C ASN A 30 -22.77 32.66 -25.67
N PHE A 31 -22.07 31.67 -26.24
CA PHE A 31 -22.17 31.40 -27.67
C PHE A 31 -22.16 29.88 -27.91
N GLN A 32 -23.32 29.37 -28.34
CA GLN A 32 -23.42 28.12 -29.08
C GLN A 32 -23.12 28.41 -30.56
N GLY A 33 -22.40 27.51 -31.22
CA GLY A 33 -22.15 27.56 -32.65
C GLY A 33 -21.60 26.23 -33.14
N PHE A 34 -22.48 25.42 -33.74
CA PHE A 34 -22.15 24.23 -34.50
C PHE A 34 -21.30 24.57 -35.73
N SER A 35 -20.32 23.74 -36.07
CA SER A 35 -19.99 23.44 -37.47
C SER A 35 -19.17 22.15 -37.59
N THR A 36 -19.71 21.23 -38.38
CA THR A 36 -19.20 19.93 -38.79
C THR A 36 -18.27 20.05 -39.99
N PHE A 37 -17.13 19.34 -40.00
CA PHE A 37 -16.33 19.10 -41.20
C PHE A 37 -16.29 17.60 -41.56
N PRO A 38 -16.51 17.21 -42.84
CA PRO A 38 -16.48 15.83 -43.30
C PRO A 38 -15.06 15.38 -43.75
N PRO A 39 -14.84 14.07 -44.02
CA PRO A 39 -13.51 13.49 -44.20
C PRO A 39 -13.04 13.53 -45.66
N VAL A 40 -11.72 13.66 -45.86
CA VAL A 40 -11.06 13.55 -47.16
C VAL A 40 -10.59 12.10 -47.38
N LYS A 41 -10.99 11.51 -48.52
CA LYS A 41 -10.42 10.28 -49.08
C LYS A 41 -10.26 10.40 -50.59
N THR A 42 -9.23 9.70 -51.07
CA THR A 42 -8.89 9.26 -52.44
C THR A 42 -7.99 10.15 -53.31
N ALA A 43 -6.84 9.61 -53.69
CA ALA A 43 -6.50 9.32 -55.09
C ALA A 43 -5.35 8.29 -55.14
N ALA A 44 -5.58 7.19 -55.87
CA ALA A 44 -4.59 6.21 -56.29
C ALA A 44 -4.17 6.53 -57.73
N THR A 45 -2.90 6.29 -58.09
CA THR A 45 -2.47 6.13 -59.49
C THR A 45 -1.47 4.97 -59.63
N ASN A 46 -1.44 4.44 -60.85
CA ASN A 46 -1.13 3.07 -61.25
C ASN A 46 0.36 2.72 -61.46
N ALA A 47 0.62 1.41 -61.32
CA ALA A 47 1.42 0.50 -62.16
C ALA A 47 2.90 0.77 -62.48
N ASN A 48 3.76 -0.17 -62.07
CA ASN A 48 4.44 -1.08 -63.00
C ASN A 48 5.16 -2.24 -62.27
N THR A 49 4.94 -3.47 -62.74
CA THR A 49 5.72 -4.70 -62.45
C THR A 49 6.49 -5.06 -63.73
N PRO A 50 7.57 -5.86 -63.66
CA PRO A 50 7.38 -7.21 -64.18
C PRO A 50 8.10 -8.37 -63.42
N ALA A 51 7.46 -9.54 -63.56
CA ALA A 51 7.98 -10.92 -63.73
C ALA A 51 8.82 -11.57 -62.60
N ARG A 52 8.29 -12.59 -61.90
CA ARG A 52 8.17 -14.06 -62.20
C ARG A 52 9.45 -14.86 -61.92
N ASN A 53 9.39 -15.81 -60.98
CA ASN A 53 9.47 -17.27 -61.28
C ASN A 53 9.34 -18.19 -60.04
N ASN A 54 8.45 -19.18 -60.21
CA ASN A 54 8.52 -20.59 -59.83
C ASN A 54 8.41 -21.06 -58.35
N MET A 55 7.24 -21.65 -58.03
CA MET A 55 7.13 -22.87 -57.20
C MET A 55 7.49 -24.12 -58.04
N PRO A 56 7.74 -25.29 -57.42
CA PRO A 56 6.62 -26.23 -57.18
C PRO A 56 6.62 -26.88 -55.77
N PRO A 57 5.49 -27.51 -55.36
CA PRO A 57 5.28 -28.15 -54.06
C PRO A 57 5.62 -29.65 -54.10
N THR A 58 5.80 -30.32 -52.94
CA THR A 58 5.24 -31.67 -52.68
C THR A 58 5.63 -32.31 -51.32
N MET A 59 4.67 -33.10 -50.79
CA MET A 59 4.79 -34.34 -49.99
C MET A 59 4.90 -34.28 -48.44
N ALA A 60 3.78 -34.63 -47.80
CA ALA A 60 3.75 -35.46 -46.59
C ALA A 60 4.11 -36.93 -46.96
N PRO A 61 4.61 -37.75 -46.02
CA PRO A 61 3.69 -38.76 -45.47
C PRO A 61 3.97 -39.27 -44.03
N THR A 62 3.01 -40.08 -43.58
CA THR A 62 3.11 -41.29 -42.73
C THR A 62 2.91 -41.23 -41.21
N ARG A 63 1.73 -41.73 -40.83
CA ARG A 63 1.38 -42.38 -39.57
C ARG A 63 2.34 -43.54 -39.25
N ARG A 64 2.73 -43.68 -37.98
CA ARG A 64 3.17 -44.97 -37.41
C ARG A 64 2.38 -45.28 -36.15
N ARG A 65 1.59 -46.36 -36.23
CA ARG A 65 1.07 -47.11 -35.07
C ARG A 65 2.25 -47.77 -34.36
N MET A 66 2.30 -47.67 -33.03
CA MET A 66 2.96 -48.68 -32.21
C MET A 66 2.02 -49.16 -31.12
N ARG A 67 2.10 -50.47 -30.91
CA ARG A 67 1.20 -51.35 -30.17
C ARG A 67 1.76 -51.55 -28.77
N MET A 68 0.89 -51.56 -27.78
CA MET A 68 1.17 -51.96 -26.39
C MET A 68 1.70 -53.41 -26.31
N PRO A 69 2.35 -53.76 -25.19
CA PRO A 69 2.08 -55.01 -24.51
C PRO A 69 1.44 -54.78 -23.13
N ALA A 70 0.52 -55.68 -22.78
CA ALA A 70 -0.25 -55.72 -21.56
C ALA A 70 0.39 -56.65 -20.51
N ASN A 71 0.14 -56.35 -19.22
CA ASN A 71 -0.01 -57.21 -18.04
C ASN A 71 0.24 -56.33 -16.79
N GLY A 72 -0.52 -56.33 -15.70
CA GLY A 72 -1.70 -57.06 -15.24
C GLY A 72 -1.81 -56.84 -13.71
N ASN A 73 -3.02 -56.55 -13.21
CA ASN A 73 -3.51 -56.59 -11.80
C ASN A 73 -2.75 -55.78 -10.71
N ALA A 74 -3.37 -55.14 -9.71
CA ALA A 74 -4.68 -55.26 -9.09
C ALA A 74 -5.15 -53.90 -8.53
N ALA A 75 -6.47 -53.68 -8.56
CA ALA A 75 -7.15 -52.48 -8.09
C ALA A 75 -7.66 -52.66 -6.64
N SER A 76 -7.44 -51.66 -5.78
CA SER A 76 -8.24 -51.40 -4.58
C SER A 76 -9.22 -50.26 -4.85
N ARG A 77 -10.49 -50.51 -4.51
CA ARG A 77 -11.67 -49.68 -4.80
C ARG A 77 -11.81 -48.52 -3.80
N LEU A 78 -12.14 -47.33 -4.31
CA LEU A 78 -12.98 -46.34 -3.62
C LEU A 78 -14.02 -45.77 -4.61
N PRO A 79 -15.25 -45.47 -4.17
CA PRO A 79 -16.41 -45.28 -5.06
C PRO A 79 -16.53 -43.87 -5.64
N ALA A 80 -17.06 -43.78 -6.86
CA ALA A 80 -17.46 -42.55 -7.54
C ALA A 80 -18.92 -42.16 -7.20
N PRO A 81 -19.27 -40.86 -7.25
CA PRO A 81 -20.61 -40.37 -6.91
C PRO A 81 -21.64 -40.65 -8.02
N THR A 82 -22.87 -40.88 -7.58
CA THR A 82 -24.07 -41.19 -8.38
C THR A 82 -24.57 -40.01 -9.20
N ALA A 83 -25.03 -40.32 -10.42
CA ALA A 83 -25.64 -39.40 -11.36
C ALA A 83 -27.04 -38.92 -10.91
N ALA A 84 -27.27 -37.60 -10.98
CA ALA A 84 -28.57 -36.98 -10.76
C ALA A 84 -29.43 -37.00 -12.03
N LYS A 85 -30.71 -37.35 -11.86
CA LYS A 85 -31.76 -37.40 -12.89
C LYS A 85 -32.15 -36.00 -13.36
N ALA A 86 -32.44 -35.90 -14.66
CA ALA A 86 -32.96 -34.70 -15.32
C ALA A 86 -34.38 -34.34 -14.85
N VAL A 87 -34.65 -33.03 -14.70
CA VAL A 87 -35.95 -32.43 -14.39
C VAL A 87 -36.31 -31.42 -15.51
N PRO A 88 -37.59 -31.30 -15.96
CA PRO A 88 -37.95 -30.58 -17.18
C PRO A 88 -38.08 -29.05 -16.99
N LYS A 89 -37.85 -28.32 -18.09
CA LYS A 89 -38.06 -26.87 -18.27
C LYS A 89 -39.51 -26.43 -17.97
N PRO A 90 -39.74 -25.27 -17.34
CA PRO A 90 -41.07 -24.66 -17.31
C PRO A 90 -41.32 -23.76 -18.53
N THR A 91 -42.54 -23.86 -19.04
CA THR A 91 -43.10 -23.20 -20.22
C THR A 91 -43.57 -21.78 -19.90
N ARG A 92 -43.41 -20.90 -20.90
CA ARG A 92 -43.80 -19.49 -20.96
C ARG A 92 -45.33 -19.32 -20.90
N ALA A 93 -45.84 -18.57 -19.91
CA ALA A 93 -47.23 -18.11 -19.87
C ALA A 93 -47.35 -16.70 -20.47
N GLN A 94 -48.39 -16.51 -21.29
CA GLN A 94 -48.74 -15.29 -22.01
C GLN A 94 -49.43 -14.28 -21.07
N THR A 95 -49.05 -13.01 -21.14
CA THR A 95 -49.75 -11.88 -20.52
C THR A 95 -50.54 -11.09 -21.56
N GLN A 96 -51.85 -10.91 -21.32
CA GLN A 96 -52.71 -9.97 -22.06
C GLN A 96 -52.52 -8.51 -21.59
N PRO A 97 -52.86 -7.49 -22.42
CA PRO A 97 -52.52 -6.09 -22.18
C PRO A 97 -53.68 -5.25 -21.63
N ARG A 98 -53.38 -4.21 -20.83
CA ARG A 98 -54.25 -3.03 -20.57
C ARG A 98 -53.46 -1.87 -19.91
N PRO A 99 -53.97 -0.62 -19.88
CA PRO A 99 -53.70 0.42 -20.87
C PRO A 99 -52.97 1.67 -20.31
N ASN A 100 -52.60 2.57 -21.21
CA ASN A 100 -52.05 3.92 -20.95
C ASN A 100 -52.84 4.71 -19.90
N ASN A 101 -52.12 5.40 -18.99
CA ASN A 101 -52.52 6.69 -18.46
C ASN A 101 -51.34 7.50 -17.91
N ALA A 102 -51.53 8.82 -17.96
CA ALA A 102 -50.57 9.92 -17.92
C ALA A 102 -49.62 10.02 -16.70
N ALA A 103 -48.51 10.71 -16.94
CA ALA A 103 -47.51 11.11 -15.93
C ALA A 103 -48.02 12.23 -14.99
N PRO A 104 -47.67 12.18 -13.69
CA PRO A 104 -47.62 13.36 -12.83
C PRO A 104 -46.18 13.76 -12.45
N LYS A 105 -46.00 15.07 -12.24
CA LYS A 105 -44.77 15.81 -11.86
C LYS A 105 -44.15 15.36 -10.51
N PRO A 106 -42.86 15.68 -10.25
CA PRO A 106 -42.08 15.09 -9.16
C PRO A 106 -42.45 15.67 -7.78
N ALA A 107 -42.70 14.77 -6.83
CA ALA A 107 -42.77 15.09 -5.41
C ALA A 107 -41.39 14.94 -4.75
N GLN A 108 -41.03 15.90 -3.89
CA GLN A 108 -39.85 15.86 -3.03
C GLN A 108 -39.86 14.58 -2.17
N GLN A 109 -38.94 13.65 -2.45
CA GLN A 109 -38.70 12.49 -1.59
C GLN A 109 -37.72 12.86 -0.48
N THR A 110 -38.20 12.76 0.75
CA THR A 110 -37.41 12.83 1.98
C THR A 110 -36.56 11.56 2.07
N ASN A 111 -35.23 11.73 2.04
CA ASN A 111 -34.26 10.65 2.18
C ASN A 111 -34.21 10.14 3.63
N ASN A 112 -35.10 9.21 3.98
CA ASN A 112 -34.95 8.39 5.19
C ASN A 112 -34.15 7.12 4.85
N LYS A 113 -32.82 7.22 4.76
CA LYS A 113 -31.90 6.06 4.78
C LYS A 113 -31.59 5.75 6.25
N PRO A 114 -31.61 4.47 6.71
CA PRO A 114 -31.31 4.16 8.10
C PRO A 114 -29.85 4.51 8.40
N ALA A 115 -29.63 5.51 9.25
CA ALA A 115 -28.31 5.80 9.80
C ALA A 115 -27.90 4.63 10.71
N ILE A 116 -26.81 3.95 10.36
CA ILE A 116 -26.11 3.08 11.31
C ILE A 116 -25.60 3.98 12.42
N LYS A 117 -26.21 3.85 13.60
CA LYS A 117 -25.89 4.67 14.77
C LYS A 117 -24.46 4.34 15.22
N PRO A 118 -23.52 5.30 15.23
CA PRO A 118 -22.16 5.04 15.70
C PRO A 118 -22.19 4.56 17.14
N THR A 119 -21.54 3.44 17.43
CA THR A 119 -21.29 3.04 18.82
C THR A 119 -20.32 4.06 19.43
N PRO A 120 -20.64 4.68 20.58
CA PRO A 120 -19.70 5.56 21.26
C PRO A 120 -18.46 4.76 21.67
N VAL A 121 -17.30 5.10 21.14
CA VAL A 121 -16.02 4.67 21.73
C VAL A 121 -15.82 5.55 22.97
N PRO A 122 -15.62 4.97 24.17
CA PRO A 122 -15.30 5.77 25.34
C PRO A 122 -14.04 6.59 25.04
N ALA A 123 -14.14 7.92 25.18
CA ALA A 123 -12.97 8.76 25.33
C ALA A 123 -12.33 8.39 26.68
N ALA A 124 -11.49 7.36 26.70
CA ALA A 124 -10.58 7.15 27.81
C ALA A 124 -9.52 8.24 27.72
N ASP A 125 -9.85 9.41 28.25
CA ASP A 125 -8.88 10.43 28.61
C ASP A 125 -8.08 9.87 29.78
N VAL A 126 -6.99 9.17 29.48
CA VAL A 126 -6.10 8.65 30.51
C VAL A 126 -5.24 9.83 30.96
N GLY A 127 -5.46 10.28 32.19
CA GLY A 127 -4.68 11.32 32.84
C GLY A 127 -3.16 11.11 32.75
N PRO A 128 -2.35 12.14 33.05
CA PRO A 128 -0.93 12.17 32.74
C PRO A 128 -0.20 10.99 33.36
N ILE A 129 0.19 10.02 32.52
CA ILE A 129 1.14 8.99 32.91
C ILE A 129 2.50 9.67 33.00
N SER A 130 3.06 9.76 34.21
CA SER A 130 4.41 10.25 34.44
C SER A 130 5.42 9.39 33.69
N ILE A 131 5.89 9.89 32.56
CA ILE A 131 6.94 9.27 31.76
C ILE A 131 8.25 9.93 32.18
N THR A 132 9.10 9.18 32.86
CA THR A 132 10.46 9.64 33.12
C THR A 132 11.25 9.60 31.82
N ALA A 133 11.59 10.80 31.31
CA ALA A 133 12.59 10.96 30.27
C ALA A 133 13.97 10.56 30.81
N ASN A 134 14.90 10.15 29.93
CA ASN A 134 16.31 10.11 30.31
C ASN A 134 16.88 11.54 30.39
N GLU A 135 18.15 11.68 30.76
CA GLU A 135 18.85 12.97 30.80
C GLU A 135 18.80 13.74 29.46
N ASP A 136 18.66 13.02 28.33
CA ASP A 136 18.52 13.59 26.99
C ASP A 136 17.06 13.96 26.60
N GLY A 137 16.09 13.83 27.50
CA GLY A 137 14.67 14.13 27.22
C GLY A 137 13.93 13.06 26.41
N ILE A 138 14.55 11.91 26.12
CA ILE A 138 13.95 10.83 25.30
C ILE A 138 12.98 10.01 26.15
N THR A 139 11.78 9.74 25.62
CA THR A 139 10.74 8.96 26.33
C THR A 139 10.34 7.66 25.62
N TYR A 140 10.57 7.58 24.31
CA TYR A 140 10.09 6.48 23.47
C TYR A 140 10.82 5.15 23.72
N LYS A 141 10.09 4.10 24.11
CA LYS A 141 10.59 2.71 24.23
C LYS A 141 9.76 1.76 23.35
N PRO A 142 10.20 1.50 22.10
CA PRO A 142 9.48 0.60 21.19
C PRO A 142 9.31 -0.79 21.79
N GLY A 143 8.13 -1.40 21.63
CA GLY A 143 7.86 -2.76 22.13
C GLY A 143 7.35 -2.84 23.56
N LYS A 144 7.51 -1.78 24.35
CA LYS A 144 7.02 -1.74 25.73
C LYS A 144 5.64 -1.08 25.76
N LEU A 145 4.58 -1.86 25.50
CA LEU A 145 3.21 -1.34 25.51
C LEU A 145 2.75 -1.02 26.94
N THR A 146 2.56 0.27 27.25
CA THR A 146 2.39 0.74 28.64
C THR A 146 1.04 1.37 28.95
N HIS A 147 0.32 1.84 27.94
CA HIS A 147 -0.93 2.57 28.16
C HIS A 147 -1.87 2.46 26.97
N THR A 148 -3.13 2.85 27.19
CA THR A 148 -4.16 2.88 26.16
C THR A 148 -4.58 4.31 25.87
N GLN A 149 -4.70 4.69 24.60
CA GLN A 149 -5.23 5.98 24.16
C GLN A 149 -5.84 5.83 22.76
N ALA A 150 -6.94 6.53 22.48
CA ALA A 150 -7.64 6.48 21.19
C ALA A 150 -7.93 5.03 20.71
N GLY A 151 -8.26 4.13 21.64
CA GLY A 151 -8.51 2.71 21.35
C GLY A 151 -7.26 1.85 21.08
N LEU A 152 -6.05 2.41 21.17
CA LEU A 152 -4.79 1.69 20.94
C LEU A 152 -4.07 1.42 22.24
N ARG A 153 -3.43 0.24 22.37
CA ARG A 153 -2.42 -0.03 23.39
C ARG A 153 -1.03 0.29 22.84
N LEU A 154 -0.43 1.36 23.35
CA LEU A 154 0.72 2.04 22.76
C LEU A 154 2.05 1.72 23.45
N SER A 155 3.15 1.68 22.68
CA SER A 155 4.51 1.71 23.22
C SER A 155 4.73 2.94 24.11
N GLN A 156 5.52 2.80 25.17
CA GLN A 156 5.88 3.89 26.07
C GLN A 156 6.45 5.08 25.28
N GLY A 157 5.98 6.29 25.59
CA GLY A 157 6.39 7.53 24.93
C GLY A 157 5.59 7.88 23.66
N LEU A 158 4.66 7.03 23.21
CA LEU A 158 3.72 7.38 22.14
C LEU A 158 2.45 8.04 22.67
N SER A 159 1.78 8.79 21.81
CA SER A 159 0.40 9.26 21.95
C SER A 159 -0.33 9.08 20.63
N ALA A 160 -1.67 9.07 20.66
CA ALA A 160 -2.49 8.90 19.47
C ALA A 160 -3.76 9.75 19.55
N ARG A 161 -4.26 10.18 18.39
CA ARG A 161 -5.56 10.85 18.24
C ARG A 161 -6.29 10.35 16.99
N VAL A 162 -7.62 10.30 17.05
CA VAL A 162 -8.46 10.08 15.86
C VAL A 162 -8.56 11.39 15.09
N ILE A 163 -8.24 11.36 13.79
CA ILE A 163 -8.21 12.54 12.93
C ILE A 163 -9.35 12.58 11.91
N ALA A 164 -9.94 11.43 11.57
CA ALA A 164 -11.10 11.35 10.68
C ALA A 164 -11.95 10.10 10.95
N ARG A 165 -13.23 10.17 10.59
CA ARG A 165 -14.20 9.07 10.72
C ARG A 165 -15.08 9.01 9.48
N SER A 166 -15.28 7.82 8.93
CA SER A 166 -16.06 7.61 7.72
C SER A 166 -17.47 8.20 7.84
N GLY A 167 -17.91 8.89 6.79
CA GLY A 167 -19.20 9.57 6.74
C GLY A 167 -19.30 10.86 7.55
N GLN A 168 -18.23 11.28 8.23
CA GLN A 168 -18.19 12.55 8.96
C GLN A 168 -17.34 13.59 8.22
N LEU A 169 -17.69 14.86 8.35
CA LEU A 169 -16.81 15.95 7.95
C LEU A 169 -15.54 15.92 8.83
N VAL A 170 -14.39 16.19 8.22
CA VAL A 170 -13.11 16.28 8.92
C VAL A 170 -13.05 17.62 9.64
N ASN A 171 -12.82 17.59 10.95
CA ASN A 171 -12.64 18.82 11.74
C ASN A 171 -11.22 19.36 11.54
N TYR A 172 -11.12 20.66 11.32
CA TYR A 172 -9.85 21.39 11.22
C TYR A 172 -9.47 21.95 12.59
N THR A 173 -8.18 22.22 12.80
CA THR A 173 -7.69 22.69 14.11
C THR A 173 -8.29 24.04 14.51
N ASN A 174 -8.66 24.87 13.54
CA ASN A 174 -9.28 26.18 13.78
C ASN A 174 -10.81 26.14 14.02
N GLY A 175 -11.38 24.96 14.22
CA GLY A 175 -12.82 24.77 14.46
C GLY A 175 -13.68 24.74 13.19
N MET A 176 -13.11 25.00 12.02
CA MET A 176 -13.80 24.77 10.74
C MET A 176 -13.89 23.27 10.42
N ARG A 177 -14.64 22.94 9.36
CA ARG A 177 -14.80 21.56 8.87
C ARG A 177 -14.57 21.50 7.37
N SER A 178 -14.26 20.30 6.89
CA SER A 178 -14.26 20.01 5.46
C SER A 178 -15.62 20.18 4.82
N ARG A 179 -15.62 20.34 3.49
CA ARG A 179 -16.83 20.33 2.66
C ARG A 179 -17.26 18.91 2.35
N ASP A 180 -16.29 18.06 2.05
CA ASP A 180 -16.50 16.65 1.75
C ASP A 180 -16.42 15.80 3.03
N VAL A 181 -17.21 14.73 3.08
CA VAL A 181 -17.13 13.73 4.16
C VAL A 181 -15.93 12.83 3.97
N PHE A 182 -15.31 12.41 5.06
CA PHE A 182 -14.27 11.39 5.04
C PHE A 182 -14.84 10.08 4.48
N HIS A 183 -14.12 9.46 3.56
CA HIS A 183 -14.57 8.29 2.83
C HIS A 183 -14.71 7.06 3.74
N GLY A 184 -15.47 6.07 3.27
CA GLY A 184 -15.64 4.78 3.91
C GLY A 184 -14.42 3.88 3.72
N ARG A 185 -14.25 2.89 4.61
CA ARG A 185 -13.22 1.84 4.53
C ARG A 185 -11.83 2.40 4.19
N PRO A 186 -11.28 3.30 5.03
CA PRO A 186 -9.97 3.88 4.78
C PRO A 186 -8.89 2.80 4.81
N ASP A 187 -8.02 2.83 3.81
CA ASP A 187 -7.00 1.81 3.59
C ASP A 187 -5.62 2.46 3.36
N ALA A 188 -4.75 1.81 2.57
CA ALA A 188 -3.39 2.23 2.29
C ALA A 188 -3.30 3.70 1.91
N GLY A 189 -2.21 4.31 2.35
CA GLY A 189 -2.01 5.72 2.18
C GLY A 189 -0.54 6.10 2.20
N ALA A 190 -0.28 7.32 1.77
CA ALA A 190 1.06 7.89 1.79
C ALA A 190 1.02 9.39 2.08
N CYS A 191 1.99 9.86 2.87
CA CYS A 191 2.26 11.29 2.97
C CYS A 191 3.04 11.78 1.75
N PHE A 192 2.88 13.06 1.40
CA PHE A 192 3.61 13.78 0.36
C PHE A 192 3.84 15.21 0.84
N GLU A 193 5.00 15.80 0.55
CA GLU A 193 5.21 17.21 0.86
C GLU A 193 4.19 18.09 0.13
N ASP A 194 3.69 19.11 0.81
CA ASP A 194 2.81 20.09 0.21
C ASP A 194 3.65 21.16 -0.48
N THR A 195 3.74 21.08 -1.81
CA THR A 195 4.55 22.00 -2.61
C THR A 195 3.84 23.32 -2.91
N ARG A 196 2.61 23.52 -2.43
CA ARG A 196 1.84 24.74 -2.66
C ARG A 196 2.35 25.87 -1.76
N ILE A 197 2.50 27.07 -2.35
CA ILE A 197 3.14 28.23 -1.71
C ILE A 197 2.51 28.66 -0.38
N PHE A 198 1.23 28.38 -0.16
CA PHE A 198 0.51 28.78 1.06
C PHE A 198 0.75 27.86 2.26
N ASN A 199 1.38 26.69 2.08
CA ASN A 199 1.59 25.71 3.14
C ASN A 199 3.04 25.18 3.20
N PRO A 200 4.04 26.08 3.32
CA PRO A 200 5.44 25.67 3.30
C PRO A 200 5.78 24.73 4.46
N GLY A 201 6.40 23.59 4.13
CA GLY A 201 6.76 22.55 5.10
C GLY A 201 5.58 21.73 5.62
N GLY A 202 4.36 21.99 5.15
CA GLY A 202 3.21 21.12 5.35
C GLY A 202 3.27 19.88 4.46
N TRP A 203 2.26 19.02 4.60
CA TRP A 203 2.17 17.79 3.82
C TRP A 203 0.71 17.39 3.57
N VAL A 204 0.52 16.51 2.61
CA VAL A 204 -0.76 15.85 2.34
C VAL A 204 -0.62 14.37 2.62
N TYR A 205 -1.54 13.79 3.38
CA TYR A 205 -1.72 12.35 3.49
C TYR A 205 -2.88 11.93 2.59
N VAL A 206 -2.62 11.07 1.62
CA VAL A 206 -3.66 10.41 0.84
C VAL A 206 -4.02 9.08 1.48
N SER A 207 -5.28 8.68 1.35
CA SER A 207 -5.84 7.44 1.87
C SER A 207 -6.78 6.87 0.83
N ASN A 208 -6.57 5.61 0.48
CA ASN A 208 -7.49 4.87 -0.35
C ASN A 208 -8.80 4.61 0.41
N SER A 209 -9.87 4.43 -0.37
CA SER A 209 -11.18 4.00 0.08
C SER A 209 -11.51 2.66 -0.53
N GLU A 210 -11.45 1.62 0.29
CA GLU A 210 -11.71 0.25 -0.13
C GLU A 210 -13.21 -0.06 -0.07
N MET A 211 -14.06 0.87 -0.54
CA MET A 211 -15.50 0.63 -0.61
C MET A 211 -15.78 -0.46 -1.63
N ARG A 212 -16.28 -1.61 -1.15
CA ARG A 212 -16.50 -2.77 -2.00
C ARG A 212 -17.95 -2.89 -2.41
N GLN A 213 -18.21 -3.23 -3.66
CA GLN A 213 -19.57 -3.47 -4.15
C GLN A 213 -20.24 -4.71 -3.51
N ILE A 214 -19.46 -5.59 -2.87
CA ILE A 214 -19.99 -6.67 -2.03
C ILE A 214 -20.47 -6.18 -0.66
N ASP A 215 -20.06 -4.98 -0.24
CA ASP A 215 -20.49 -4.41 1.03
C ASP A 215 -21.94 -3.89 0.89
N PRO A 216 -22.78 -4.06 1.92
CA PRO A 216 -24.18 -3.67 1.84
C PRO A 216 -24.39 -2.18 1.52
N GLY A 217 -25.11 -1.91 0.43
CA GLY A 217 -25.53 -0.58 0.05
C GLY A 217 -24.46 0.29 -0.62
N VAL A 218 -23.31 -0.29 -0.98
CA VAL A 218 -22.25 0.36 -1.75
C VAL A 218 -22.52 0.24 -3.24
N GLN A 219 -22.40 1.35 -3.98
CA GLN A 219 -22.54 1.39 -5.43
C GLN A 219 -21.17 1.34 -6.15
N PRO A 220 -21.13 0.94 -7.43
CA PRO A 220 -19.91 1.05 -8.23
C PRO A 220 -19.39 2.49 -8.25
N GLY A 221 -18.08 2.66 -8.03
CA GLY A 221 -17.43 3.97 -8.07
C GLY A 221 -17.44 4.75 -6.75
N GLU A 222 -17.95 4.16 -5.66
CA GLU A 222 -17.97 4.76 -4.32
C GLU A 222 -16.65 4.58 -3.53
N GLY A 223 -15.63 3.96 -4.13
CA GLY A 223 -14.26 3.99 -3.61
C GLY A 223 -13.56 5.30 -3.96
N GLY A 224 -12.23 5.27 -4.07
CA GLY A 224 -11.43 6.43 -4.44
C GLY A 224 -10.24 6.67 -3.54
N VAL A 225 -9.79 7.93 -3.54
CA VAL A 225 -8.70 8.41 -2.69
C VAL A 225 -9.09 9.75 -2.09
N GLY A 226 -9.06 9.84 -0.75
CA GLY A 226 -9.18 11.10 -0.02
C GLY A 226 -7.81 11.65 0.36
N ALA A 227 -7.69 12.97 0.44
CA ALA A 227 -6.46 13.67 0.78
C ALA A 227 -6.68 14.63 1.96
N ILE A 228 -6.00 14.38 3.08
CA ILE A 228 -5.97 15.27 4.26
C ILE A 228 -4.72 16.15 4.16
N THR A 229 -4.87 17.47 4.18
CA THR A 229 -3.74 18.42 4.19
C THR A 229 -3.43 18.86 5.62
N PHE A 230 -2.15 18.80 5.97
CA PHE A 230 -1.59 19.20 7.24
C PHE A 230 -0.65 20.40 7.07
N ARG A 231 -0.61 21.28 8.08
CA ARG A 231 0.48 22.24 8.27
C ARG A 231 1.73 21.54 8.81
N ARG A 232 2.84 22.27 8.80
CA ARG A 232 4.16 21.79 9.25
C ARG A 232 4.21 21.26 10.70
N ASP A 233 3.25 21.66 11.52
CA ASP A 233 3.07 21.30 12.93
C ASP A 233 2.07 20.14 13.13
N GLY A 234 1.49 19.61 12.06
CA GLY A 234 0.50 18.54 12.11
C GLY A 234 -0.93 19.01 12.34
N GLU A 235 -1.23 20.31 12.20
CA GLU A 235 -2.61 20.80 12.18
C GLU A 235 -3.33 20.42 10.88
N ILE A 236 -4.57 19.93 10.97
CA ILE A 236 -5.40 19.63 9.80
C ILE A 236 -6.03 20.92 9.29
N ILE A 237 -5.83 21.21 8.00
CA ILE A 237 -6.34 22.43 7.36
C ILE A 237 -7.23 22.17 6.15
N ASN A 238 -7.22 20.96 5.61
CA ASN A 238 -8.08 20.62 4.48
C ASN A 238 -8.35 19.12 4.40
N TYR A 239 -9.50 18.75 3.82
CA TYR A 239 -9.75 17.43 3.28
C TYR A 239 -10.53 17.53 1.97
N LYS A 240 -10.16 16.73 0.97
CA LYS A 240 -10.90 16.57 -0.30
C LYS A 240 -10.65 15.21 -0.95
N PRO A 241 -11.58 14.69 -1.78
CA PRO A 241 -11.28 13.58 -2.68
C PRO A 241 -10.32 14.02 -3.80
N VAL A 242 -9.41 13.13 -4.20
CA VAL A 242 -8.43 13.33 -5.30
C VAL A 242 -8.48 12.21 -6.35
N LEU A 243 -9.16 11.11 -6.05
CA LEU A 243 -9.65 10.12 -7.01
C LEU A 243 -11.11 9.81 -6.65
N THR A 244 -11.98 9.80 -7.64
CA THR A 244 -13.38 9.40 -7.53
C THR A 244 -13.73 8.47 -8.68
N ASN A 245 -14.89 7.80 -8.58
CA ASN A 245 -15.37 6.90 -9.63
C ASN A 245 -14.45 5.69 -9.87
N SER A 246 -13.78 5.24 -8.81
CA SER A 246 -13.04 3.97 -8.70
C SER A 246 -13.62 3.16 -7.53
N THR A 247 -13.22 1.91 -7.39
CA THR A 247 -13.85 0.98 -6.43
C THR A 247 -12.83 0.01 -5.86
N TRP A 248 -13.00 -0.43 -4.61
CA TRP A 248 -12.08 -1.37 -3.94
C TRP A 248 -10.61 -0.89 -3.97
N ASN A 249 -10.38 0.41 -3.75
CA ASN A 249 -9.02 0.92 -3.68
C ASN A 249 -8.40 0.38 -2.39
N CYS A 250 -7.52 -0.62 -2.49
CA CYS A 250 -6.93 -1.34 -1.35
C CYS A 250 -5.54 -0.78 -1.03
N GLY A 251 -4.49 -1.46 -1.47
CA GLY A 251 -3.11 -1.02 -1.38
C GLY A 251 -2.69 0.08 -2.37
N GLY A 252 -1.38 0.34 -2.41
CA GLY A 252 -0.82 1.34 -3.31
C GLY A 252 0.67 1.56 -3.11
N GLY A 253 1.15 2.72 -3.56
CA GLY A 253 2.54 3.10 -3.37
C GLY A 253 2.90 4.47 -3.92
N ARG A 254 4.02 5.02 -3.46
CA ARG A 254 4.57 6.28 -3.98
C ARG A 254 5.33 6.03 -5.28
N THR A 255 5.23 6.96 -6.22
CA THR A 255 6.19 7.05 -7.33
C THR A 255 7.46 7.82 -6.91
N PRO A 256 8.58 7.69 -7.65
CA PRO A 256 9.78 8.49 -7.39
C PRO A 256 9.59 10.00 -7.54
N TRP A 257 8.55 10.43 -8.27
CA TRP A 257 8.23 11.84 -8.52
C TRP A 257 7.01 12.31 -7.70
N ASN A 258 6.79 11.70 -6.54
CA ASN A 258 5.83 12.15 -5.52
C ASN A 258 4.36 12.16 -5.96
N THR A 259 3.94 11.18 -6.75
CA THR A 259 2.52 10.88 -6.98
C THR A 259 2.12 9.61 -6.24
N TRP A 260 0.82 9.43 -6.01
CA TRP A 260 0.27 8.21 -5.44
C TRP A 260 -0.13 7.23 -6.54
N VAL A 261 0.06 5.95 -6.31
CA VAL A 261 -0.49 4.85 -7.10
C VAL A 261 -1.55 4.16 -6.24
N SER A 262 -2.79 4.15 -6.70
CA SER A 262 -3.92 3.50 -6.04
C SER A 262 -4.34 2.27 -6.83
N CYS A 263 -4.58 1.16 -6.14
CA CYS A 263 -4.84 -0.14 -6.76
C CYS A 263 -6.26 -0.62 -6.44
N GLU A 264 -7.03 -0.99 -7.46
CA GLU A 264 -8.33 -1.66 -7.25
C GLU A 264 -8.14 -3.17 -7.07
N GLU A 265 -8.54 -3.71 -5.93
CA GLU A 265 -8.34 -5.11 -5.54
C GLU A 265 -9.56 -5.98 -5.86
N GLN A 266 -9.98 -5.96 -7.12
CA GLN A 266 -11.07 -6.83 -7.59
C GLN A 266 -10.77 -7.43 -8.96
N PRO A 267 -11.42 -8.53 -9.37
CA PRO A 267 -11.29 -9.04 -10.73
C PRO A 267 -11.58 -7.94 -11.77
N GLY A 268 -10.57 -7.62 -12.59
CA GLY A 268 -10.67 -6.58 -13.61
C GLY A 268 -10.28 -5.16 -13.16
N GLY A 269 -9.87 -5.01 -11.90
CA GLY A 269 -9.46 -3.75 -11.27
C GLY A 269 -8.36 -3.02 -12.03
N LYS A 270 -8.36 -1.69 -11.88
CA LYS A 270 -7.40 -0.78 -12.48
C LYS A 270 -6.38 -0.29 -11.46
N VAL A 271 -5.28 0.25 -11.98
CA VAL A 271 -4.26 0.94 -11.21
C VAL A 271 -4.24 2.39 -11.66
N TYR A 272 -4.41 3.31 -10.73
CA TYR A 272 -4.50 4.74 -11.00
C TYR A 272 -3.26 5.45 -10.51
N GLN A 273 -2.71 6.34 -11.33
CA GLN A 273 -1.80 7.36 -10.85
C GLN A 273 -2.60 8.59 -10.42
N VAL A 274 -2.37 9.06 -9.21
CA VAL A 274 -3.14 10.10 -8.54
C VAL A 274 -2.18 11.20 -8.09
N ASP A 275 -2.50 12.45 -8.43
CA ASP A 275 -1.82 13.61 -7.86
C ASP A 275 -2.32 13.84 -6.42
N PRO A 276 -1.46 13.73 -5.40
CA PRO A 276 -1.87 13.91 -4.00
C PRO A 276 -2.39 15.32 -3.71
N LEU A 277 -1.98 16.34 -4.48
CA LEU A 277 -2.47 17.70 -4.32
C LEU A 277 -3.80 17.92 -5.07
N GLY A 278 -4.20 16.99 -5.93
CA GLY A 278 -5.38 17.05 -6.77
C GLY A 278 -5.38 18.26 -7.71
N LEU A 279 -4.22 18.59 -8.30
CA LEU A 279 -4.06 19.62 -9.34
C LEU A 279 -4.14 18.99 -10.74
N ARG A 280 -3.62 17.76 -10.89
CA ARG A 280 -3.76 16.93 -12.09
C ARG A 280 -4.82 15.84 -11.88
N PRO A 281 -5.74 15.60 -12.83
CA PRO A 281 -6.68 14.49 -12.76
C PRO A 281 -5.95 13.13 -12.66
N ALA A 282 -6.54 12.19 -11.92
CA ALA A 282 -6.03 10.83 -11.87
C ALA A 282 -6.21 10.12 -13.22
N GLU A 283 -5.26 9.25 -13.56
CA GLU A 283 -5.24 8.52 -14.84
C GLU A 283 -4.95 7.04 -14.61
N VAL A 284 -5.62 6.17 -15.37
CA VAL A 284 -5.34 4.71 -15.36
C VAL A 284 -3.98 4.45 -16.00
N MET A 285 -3.10 3.76 -15.28
CA MET A 285 -1.75 3.43 -15.72
C MET A 285 -1.74 2.37 -16.83
N THR A 286 -0.66 2.35 -17.61
CA THR A 286 -0.38 1.26 -18.57
C THR A 286 -0.14 -0.07 -17.84
N MET A 287 0.58 -0.05 -16.72
CA MET A 287 0.80 -1.22 -15.89
C MET A 287 -0.50 -1.55 -15.13
N GLY A 288 -0.94 -2.81 -15.16
CA GLY A 288 -2.18 -3.25 -14.53
C GLY A 288 -3.46 -3.01 -15.35
N ARG A 289 -3.36 -2.38 -16.53
CA ARG A 289 -4.51 -2.08 -17.40
C ARG A 289 -5.30 -3.31 -17.82
N GLU A 290 -4.64 -4.47 -17.88
CA GLU A 290 -5.23 -5.76 -18.27
C GLU A 290 -6.25 -6.29 -17.25
N GLY A 291 -6.34 -5.68 -16.07
CA GLY A 291 -7.22 -6.12 -15.01
C GLY A 291 -6.58 -7.18 -14.11
N GLY A 292 -6.79 -7.01 -12.80
CA GLY A 292 -6.32 -7.87 -11.74
C GLY A 292 -6.82 -7.35 -10.39
N ALA A 293 -6.73 -8.18 -9.36
CA ALA A 293 -6.94 -7.76 -7.99
C ALA A 293 -5.63 -7.11 -7.50
N TRP A 294 -5.39 -5.86 -7.89
CA TRP A 294 -4.12 -5.19 -7.65
C TRP A 294 -4.01 -4.73 -6.21
N GLU A 295 -2.81 -4.84 -5.67
CA GLU A 295 -2.61 -4.62 -4.25
C GLU A 295 -1.68 -3.44 -4.01
N SER A 296 -0.37 -3.61 -4.09
CA SER A 296 0.58 -2.55 -3.75
C SER A 296 1.59 -2.26 -4.84
N PHE A 297 2.23 -1.09 -4.76
CA PHE A 297 3.17 -0.57 -5.76
C PHE A 297 4.51 -0.17 -5.12
N THR A 298 5.61 -0.45 -5.81
CA THR A 298 6.92 0.14 -5.47
C THR A 298 7.80 0.30 -6.70
N TYR A 299 9.00 0.85 -6.53
CA TYR A 299 9.93 1.12 -7.63
C TYR A 299 11.39 0.87 -7.25
N ASP A 300 12.20 0.56 -8.26
CA ASP A 300 13.65 0.53 -8.20
C ASP A 300 14.22 1.48 -9.28
N THR A 301 14.87 2.54 -8.81
CA THR A 301 15.50 3.57 -9.64
C THR A 301 17.02 3.58 -9.54
N ARG A 302 17.65 2.51 -9.02
CA ARG A 302 19.12 2.40 -8.96
C ARG A 302 19.76 2.51 -10.34
N ASN A 303 19.07 2.03 -11.38
CA ASN A 303 19.39 2.34 -12.76
C ASN A 303 18.38 3.36 -13.31
N MET A 304 18.75 4.64 -13.31
CA MET A 304 17.90 5.71 -13.82
C MET A 304 17.62 5.59 -15.33
N SER A 305 18.45 4.87 -16.10
CA SER A 305 18.23 4.66 -17.54
C SER A 305 17.29 3.49 -17.86
N GLU A 306 17.06 2.60 -16.88
CA GLU A 306 16.17 1.44 -16.99
C GLU A 306 15.47 1.22 -15.64
N PRO A 307 14.58 2.15 -15.22
CA PRO A 307 13.86 2.00 -13.96
C PRO A 307 12.90 0.84 -14.01
N HIS A 308 12.67 0.23 -12.85
CA HIS A 308 11.72 -0.86 -12.69
C HIS A 308 10.61 -0.46 -11.72
N PHE A 309 9.37 -0.77 -12.10
CA PHE A 309 8.19 -0.54 -11.27
C PHE A 309 7.52 -1.88 -10.98
N TYR A 310 7.04 -2.07 -9.75
CA TYR A 310 6.52 -3.34 -9.29
C TYR A 310 5.07 -3.21 -8.83
N LEU A 311 4.26 -4.24 -9.10
CA LEU A 311 2.92 -4.39 -8.56
C LEU A 311 2.74 -5.76 -7.95
N THR A 312 2.00 -5.82 -6.85
CA THR A 312 1.46 -7.05 -6.29
C THR A 312 -0.02 -7.23 -6.69
N GLU A 313 -0.51 -8.46 -6.61
CA GLU A 313 -1.89 -8.85 -6.92
C GLU A 313 -2.36 -9.79 -5.80
N ASP A 314 -3.34 -9.38 -5.00
CA ASP A 314 -3.92 -10.25 -3.96
C ASP A 314 -4.89 -11.24 -4.62
N ALA A 315 -4.29 -12.26 -5.21
CA ALA A 315 -4.99 -13.42 -5.70
C ALA A 315 -4.15 -14.67 -5.47
N PRO A 316 -4.75 -15.86 -5.37
CA PRO A 316 -4.00 -17.11 -5.25
C PRO A 316 -2.97 -17.30 -6.38
N ARG A 317 -3.24 -16.75 -7.57
CA ARG A 317 -2.34 -16.78 -8.74
C ARG A 317 -1.77 -15.40 -9.08
N GLY A 318 -1.85 -14.45 -8.16
CA GLY A 318 -1.38 -13.07 -8.35
C GLY A 318 0.14 -13.03 -8.36
N ALA A 319 0.73 -12.79 -9.53
CA ALA A 319 2.17 -12.79 -9.68
C ALA A 319 2.69 -11.35 -9.56
N VAL A 320 3.72 -11.14 -8.72
CA VAL A 320 4.44 -9.86 -8.68
C VAL A 320 4.89 -9.49 -10.10
N GLN A 321 4.47 -8.33 -10.56
CA GLN A 321 4.83 -7.78 -11.86
C GLN A 321 6.06 -6.88 -11.74
N ARG A 322 6.86 -6.84 -12.81
CA ARG A 322 7.87 -5.81 -13.05
C ARG A 322 7.59 -5.15 -14.40
N PHE A 323 7.45 -3.83 -14.39
CA PHE A 323 7.30 -3.01 -15.58
C PHE A 323 8.55 -2.16 -15.81
N THR A 324 8.99 -2.09 -17.08
CA THR A 324 10.10 -1.25 -17.52
C THR A 324 9.61 -0.38 -18.69
N PRO A 325 9.60 0.97 -18.57
CA PRO A 325 9.10 1.84 -19.62
C PRO A 325 10.02 1.81 -20.84
N ASN A 326 9.47 1.86 -22.05
CA ASN A 326 10.28 1.93 -23.28
C ASN A 326 10.98 3.29 -23.44
N ARG A 327 10.44 4.35 -22.81
CA ARG A 327 11.03 5.69 -22.81
C ARG A 327 11.07 6.22 -21.40
N VAL A 328 12.28 6.57 -20.96
CA VAL A 328 12.55 7.21 -19.68
C VAL A 328 12.59 8.72 -19.85
N ASP A 329 11.91 9.45 -18.96
CA ASP A 329 11.87 10.91 -18.96
C ASP A 329 11.69 11.45 -17.55
N TRP A 330 12.79 11.76 -16.88
CA TRP A 330 12.78 12.26 -15.50
C TRP A 330 12.54 13.77 -15.40
N VAL A 331 12.68 14.49 -16.52
CA VAL A 331 12.82 15.95 -16.50
C VAL A 331 11.53 16.64 -16.95
N ASN A 332 10.90 16.17 -18.02
CA ASN A 332 9.80 16.91 -18.64
C ASN A 332 8.45 16.54 -18.04
N ASP A 333 8.10 15.25 -18.07
CA ASP A 333 6.87 14.73 -17.47
C ASP A 333 7.06 13.26 -17.04
N PRO A 334 7.65 13.01 -15.86
CA PRO A 334 7.88 11.65 -15.37
C PRO A 334 6.60 10.84 -15.17
N TRP A 335 5.44 11.51 -15.05
CA TRP A 335 4.13 10.86 -15.07
C TRP A 335 4.00 9.91 -16.26
N GLN A 336 4.40 10.35 -17.47
CA GLN A 336 4.22 9.59 -18.71
C GLN A 336 4.96 8.25 -18.75
N MET A 337 5.95 8.03 -17.88
CA MET A 337 6.63 6.74 -17.80
C MET A 337 5.68 5.60 -17.41
N LEU A 338 4.60 5.90 -16.69
CA LEU A 338 3.59 4.90 -16.30
C LEU A 338 2.38 4.84 -17.26
N HIS A 339 2.33 5.72 -18.27
CA HIS A 339 1.20 5.81 -19.22
C HIS A 339 1.57 5.45 -20.66
N ARG A 340 2.85 5.18 -20.92
CA ARG A 340 3.37 4.78 -22.23
C ARG A 340 3.68 3.29 -22.29
N PRO A 341 3.84 2.72 -23.49
CA PRO A 341 4.25 1.33 -23.64
C PRO A 341 5.56 1.01 -22.91
N GLY A 342 5.64 -0.21 -22.41
CA GLY A 342 6.80 -0.77 -21.74
C GLY A 342 6.74 -2.29 -21.71
N LYS A 343 7.78 -2.89 -21.15
CA LYS A 343 7.91 -4.33 -20.99
C LYS A 343 7.40 -4.75 -19.62
N THR A 344 6.45 -5.68 -19.57
CA THR A 344 5.98 -6.33 -18.35
C THR A 344 6.56 -7.74 -18.23
N GLU A 345 7.09 -8.07 -17.07
CA GLU A 345 7.58 -9.39 -16.69
C GLU A 345 7.02 -9.80 -15.33
N TYR A 346 7.10 -11.09 -15.02
CA TYR A 346 6.53 -11.68 -13.83
C TYR A 346 7.61 -12.38 -13.02
N LEU A 347 7.53 -12.26 -11.69
CA LEU A 347 8.43 -12.95 -10.79
C LEU A 347 8.32 -14.47 -10.98
N LYS A 348 9.46 -15.16 -10.91
CA LYS A 348 9.55 -16.60 -10.81
C LYS A 348 10.60 -16.99 -9.77
N LEU A 349 10.14 -17.53 -8.65
CA LEU A 349 10.97 -18.12 -7.61
C LEU A 349 11.40 -19.55 -7.98
N ILE A 350 12.64 -19.87 -7.61
CA ILE A 350 13.27 -21.17 -7.72
C ILE A 350 13.83 -21.49 -6.32
N PRO A 351 13.01 -22.13 -5.45
CA PRO A 351 13.40 -22.38 -4.08
C PRO A 351 14.61 -23.30 -3.96
N ASN A 352 15.38 -23.10 -2.88
CA ASN A 352 16.32 -24.09 -2.38
C ASN A 352 15.56 -25.26 -1.72
N GLN A 353 16.27 -26.33 -1.39
CA GLN A 353 15.69 -27.52 -0.77
C GLN A 353 15.05 -27.22 0.59
N GLN A 354 15.54 -26.22 1.30
CA GLN A 354 15.08 -25.83 2.64
C GLN A 354 13.79 -24.99 2.62
N GLY A 355 13.38 -24.44 1.48
CA GLY A 355 12.21 -23.56 1.38
C GLY A 355 12.36 -22.20 2.08
N THR A 356 13.58 -21.81 2.45
CA THR A 356 13.89 -20.55 3.16
C THR A 356 14.51 -19.48 2.25
N GLY A 357 14.58 -19.76 0.95
CA GLY A 357 15.08 -18.84 -0.05
C GLY A 357 15.38 -19.57 -1.35
N GLY A 358 16.19 -18.96 -2.21
CA GLY A 358 16.59 -19.57 -3.47
C GLY A 358 17.09 -18.55 -4.47
N ARG A 359 16.86 -18.85 -5.75
CA ARG A 359 17.07 -17.91 -6.87
C ARG A 359 15.74 -17.40 -7.37
N TYR A 360 15.74 -16.24 -8.00
CA TYR A 360 14.59 -15.76 -8.74
C TYR A 360 15.02 -15.24 -10.12
N ARG A 361 14.04 -15.09 -11.00
CA ARG A 361 14.19 -14.40 -12.29
C ARG A 361 12.88 -13.79 -12.70
N TRP A 362 12.96 -12.81 -13.60
CA TRP A 362 11.81 -12.23 -14.28
C TRP A 362 11.54 -12.99 -15.58
N VAL A 363 10.28 -13.30 -15.85
CA VAL A 363 9.86 -14.03 -17.07
C VAL A 363 8.75 -13.28 -17.79
N ALA A 364 8.76 -13.28 -19.12
CA ALA A 364 7.73 -12.62 -19.92
C ALA A 364 6.36 -13.35 -19.87
N GLY A 365 6.37 -14.67 -19.64
CA GLY A 365 5.15 -15.49 -19.68
C GLY A 365 4.28 -15.32 -18.45
N ARG A 366 3.18 -14.56 -18.56
CA ARG A 366 2.18 -14.36 -17.48
C ARG A 366 1.73 -15.67 -16.84
N VAL A 367 1.37 -16.68 -17.63
CA VAL A 367 0.93 -18.00 -17.13
C VAL A 367 2.00 -18.68 -16.28
N ALA A 368 3.27 -18.58 -16.69
CA ALA A 368 4.38 -19.18 -15.95
C ALA A 368 4.60 -18.48 -14.60
N GLY A 369 4.52 -17.14 -14.56
CA GLY A 369 4.57 -16.37 -13.31
C GLY A 369 3.39 -16.70 -12.39
N ARG A 370 2.16 -16.72 -12.92
CA ARG A 370 0.95 -17.05 -12.15
C ARG A 370 0.95 -18.46 -11.55
N ASN A 371 1.46 -19.45 -12.28
CA ASN A 371 1.61 -20.81 -11.76
C ASN A 371 2.67 -20.89 -10.65
N ASN A 372 3.73 -20.09 -10.78
CA ASN A 372 4.78 -20.02 -9.77
C ASN A 372 4.30 -19.31 -8.50
N ALA A 373 3.54 -18.23 -8.63
CA ALA A 373 2.91 -17.52 -7.52
C ALA A 373 2.04 -18.45 -6.68
N LEU A 374 1.12 -19.20 -7.32
CA LEU A 374 0.26 -20.18 -6.64
C LEU A 374 1.01 -21.17 -5.76
N GLN A 375 2.21 -21.56 -6.21
CA GLN A 375 2.99 -22.56 -5.52
C GLN A 375 3.85 -21.99 -4.39
N TYR A 376 4.35 -20.76 -4.53
CA TYR A 376 5.45 -20.27 -3.68
C TYR A 376 5.18 -18.93 -2.98
N TYR A 377 4.23 -18.13 -3.45
CA TYR A 377 3.87 -16.84 -2.87
C TYR A 377 2.44 -16.43 -3.30
N PRO A 378 1.40 -17.20 -2.94
CA PRO A 378 0.02 -16.81 -3.26
C PRO A 378 -0.38 -15.56 -2.46
N ASN A 379 -1.35 -14.79 -2.97
CA ASN A 379 -1.99 -13.69 -2.24
C ASN A 379 -0.95 -12.68 -1.72
N VAL A 380 -0.21 -12.07 -2.64
CA VAL A 380 0.85 -11.11 -2.28
C VAL A 380 0.26 -9.74 -2.02
N GLU A 381 0.66 -9.14 -0.90
CA GLU A 381 0.13 -7.85 -0.46
C GLU A 381 1.16 -6.73 -0.50
N GLY A 382 1.47 -6.13 0.66
CA GLY A 382 2.39 -5.01 0.77
C GLY A 382 3.75 -5.30 0.14
N ILE A 383 4.27 -4.31 -0.58
CA ILE A 383 5.56 -4.34 -1.26
C ILE A 383 6.34 -3.04 -1.00
N ASP A 384 7.63 -3.14 -0.74
CA ASP A 384 8.52 -1.98 -0.60
C ASP A 384 9.89 -2.26 -1.20
N CYS A 385 10.58 -1.22 -1.64
CA CYS A 385 11.92 -1.30 -2.23
C CYS A 385 12.89 -0.37 -1.49
N ASP A 386 13.99 -0.96 -1.04
CA ASP A 386 15.03 -0.29 -0.27
C ASP A 386 16.41 -0.79 -0.70
N GLY A 387 17.23 0.13 -1.21
CA GLY A 387 18.55 -0.18 -1.74
C GLY A 387 18.49 -1.33 -2.74
N ASP A 388 19.18 -2.41 -2.42
CA ASP A 388 19.28 -3.60 -3.27
C ASP A 388 18.24 -4.68 -3.00
N SER A 389 17.18 -4.35 -2.27
CA SER A 389 16.18 -5.31 -1.83
C SER A 389 14.77 -4.85 -2.20
N VAL A 390 13.99 -5.76 -2.78
CA VAL A 390 12.52 -5.66 -2.84
C VAL A 390 11.95 -6.60 -1.79
N TYR A 391 11.07 -6.06 -0.95
CA TYR A 391 10.37 -6.78 0.10
C TYR A 391 8.91 -6.91 -0.30
N PHE A 392 8.33 -8.09 -0.17
CA PHE A 392 6.87 -8.24 -0.28
C PHE A 392 6.39 -9.32 0.69
N VAL A 393 5.11 -9.27 1.03
CA VAL A 393 4.49 -10.27 1.91
C VAL A 393 3.52 -11.15 1.14
N SER A 394 3.40 -12.40 1.56
CA SER A 394 2.31 -13.29 1.18
C SER A 394 1.37 -13.43 2.37
N LYS A 395 0.13 -13.01 2.19
CA LYS A 395 -0.94 -13.04 3.18
C LYS A 395 -1.21 -14.44 3.68
N THR A 396 -1.39 -15.37 2.74
CA THR A 396 -1.75 -16.77 3.04
C THR A 396 -0.60 -17.55 3.66
N LEU A 397 0.64 -17.28 3.23
CA LEU A 397 1.80 -17.94 3.84
C LEU A 397 2.26 -17.26 5.14
N GLN A 398 1.82 -16.03 5.38
CA GLN A 398 2.31 -15.17 6.47
C GLN A 398 3.84 -15.06 6.47
N GLN A 399 4.38 -14.82 5.28
CA GLN A 399 5.83 -14.75 5.05
C GLN A 399 6.22 -13.42 4.40
N LEU A 400 7.34 -12.88 4.87
CA LEU A 400 8.09 -11.83 4.22
C LEU A 400 9.07 -12.48 3.24
N PHE A 401 9.07 -12.02 2.00
CA PHE A 401 10.06 -12.32 0.97
C PHE A 401 10.98 -11.11 0.78
N GLU A 402 12.27 -11.37 0.61
CA GLU A 402 13.28 -10.36 0.28
C GLU A 402 14.03 -10.81 -0.97
N LEU A 403 13.85 -10.08 -2.07
CA LEU A 403 14.57 -10.27 -3.32
C LEU A 403 15.83 -9.41 -3.33
N ASN A 404 17.01 -10.04 -3.40
CA ASN A 404 18.27 -9.33 -3.59
C ASN A 404 18.47 -9.01 -5.07
N LEU A 405 18.42 -7.73 -5.40
CA LEU A 405 18.47 -7.20 -6.75
C LEU A 405 19.88 -7.20 -7.37
N ARG A 406 20.94 -7.46 -6.58
CA ARG A 406 22.32 -7.54 -7.12
C ARG A 406 22.68 -8.91 -7.65
N ASN A 407 22.15 -9.97 -7.05
CA ASN A 407 22.62 -11.33 -7.31
C ASN A 407 21.52 -12.33 -7.69
N GLY A 408 20.26 -11.88 -7.82
CA GLY A 408 19.16 -12.74 -8.23
C GLY A 408 18.80 -13.83 -7.21
N ARG A 409 19.15 -13.63 -5.93
CA ARG A 409 18.77 -14.52 -4.83
C ARG A 409 17.63 -13.93 -4.01
N TYR A 410 16.88 -14.79 -3.36
CA TYR A 410 15.88 -14.35 -2.39
C TYR A 410 15.96 -15.16 -1.10
N SER A 411 15.41 -14.60 -0.04
CA SER A 411 15.12 -15.27 1.22
C SER A 411 13.68 -15.04 1.62
N ASN A 412 13.12 -15.92 2.44
CA ASN A 412 11.80 -15.75 3.02
C ASN A 412 11.80 -16.16 4.50
N SER A 413 10.95 -15.50 5.29
CA SER A 413 10.81 -15.76 6.74
C SER A 413 9.39 -15.46 7.20
N SER A 414 8.92 -16.20 8.21
CA SER A 414 7.63 -15.94 8.85
C SER A 414 7.54 -14.50 9.38
N THR A 415 6.40 -13.85 9.18
CA THR A 415 6.04 -12.60 9.86
C THR A 415 5.43 -12.87 11.22
N VAL A 416 4.82 -14.05 11.42
CA VAL A 416 4.23 -14.45 12.69
C VAL A 416 5.31 -14.62 13.75
N ARG A 417 5.32 -13.70 14.72
CA ARG A 417 6.25 -13.70 15.85
C ARG A 417 5.66 -12.93 17.01
N GLY A 418 5.72 -13.51 18.20
CA GLY A 418 5.27 -12.85 19.43
C GLY A 418 3.83 -12.37 19.32
N LYS A 419 3.64 -11.05 19.26
CA LYS A 419 2.32 -10.40 19.16
C LYS A 419 1.89 -10.11 17.72
N PHE A 420 2.76 -10.29 16.74
CA PHE A 420 2.37 -10.31 15.34
C PHE A 420 1.87 -11.74 15.08
N ASP A 421 0.57 -11.95 15.20
CA ASP A 421 -0.07 -13.27 15.15
C ASP A 421 -1.17 -13.41 14.08
N GLY A 422 -1.45 -12.32 13.38
CA GLY A 422 -2.27 -12.22 12.18
C GLY A 422 -1.47 -12.29 10.88
N LYS A 423 -2.17 -11.99 9.79
CA LYS A 423 -1.60 -11.94 8.44
C LYS A 423 -0.90 -10.59 8.24
N PRO A 424 0.27 -10.57 7.59
CA PRO A 424 0.89 -9.31 7.19
C PRO A 424 0.10 -8.71 6.03
N ASP A 425 -0.13 -7.40 6.10
CA ASP A 425 -0.87 -6.65 5.08
C ASP A 425 0.08 -5.64 4.39
N GLN A 426 0.22 -4.42 4.91
CA GLN A 426 1.09 -3.39 4.33
C GLN A 426 2.53 -3.52 4.84
N VAL A 427 3.47 -3.05 4.02
CA VAL A 427 4.90 -2.98 4.35
C VAL A 427 5.41 -1.58 4.03
N ALA A 428 6.01 -0.91 5.02
CA ALA A 428 6.53 0.44 4.83
C ALA A 428 7.80 0.72 5.62
N ARG A 429 8.58 1.68 5.16
CA ARG A 429 9.68 2.30 5.91
C ARG A 429 9.39 3.77 6.14
N ILE A 430 10.06 4.33 7.14
CA ILE A 430 10.11 5.78 7.31
C ILE A 430 10.88 6.34 6.12
N LEU A 431 10.27 7.29 5.42
CA LEU A 431 10.92 7.98 4.32
C LEU A 431 12.04 8.84 4.87
N ALA A 432 13.25 8.65 4.35
CA ALA A 432 14.35 9.56 4.63
C ALA A 432 14.03 10.89 3.94
N ASN A 433 13.67 11.89 4.73
CA ASN A 433 13.50 13.28 4.30
C ASN A 433 14.81 14.08 4.45
N ASP A 434 15.89 13.40 4.78
CA ASP A 434 17.26 13.90 4.65
C ASP A 434 17.94 13.14 3.53
N ASP A 435 19.02 13.70 2.99
CA ASP A 435 19.88 13.12 1.95
C ASP A 435 20.54 11.77 2.34
N ARG A 436 19.99 11.06 3.34
CA ARG A 436 20.41 9.71 3.67
C ARG A 436 19.87 8.74 2.62
N PRO A 437 20.75 7.88 2.07
CA PRO A 437 20.30 6.69 1.35
C PRO A 437 19.25 5.96 2.20
N LYS A 438 18.22 5.41 1.56
CA LYS A 438 17.39 4.39 2.22
C LYS A 438 18.35 3.32 2.79
N HIS A 439 18.40 3.19 4.11
CA HIS A 439 19.44 2.42 4.81
C HIS A 439 18.85 1.14 5.39
N LYS A 440 19.66 0.09 5.29
CA LYS A 440 19.49 -1.22 5.92
C LYS A 440 19.42 -1.19 7.45
N ASP A 441 19.48 -0.03 8.11
CA ASP A 441 19.47 0.12 9.57
C ASP A 441 18.12 0.59 10.14
N THR A 442 17.13 0.84 9.28
CA THR A 442 15.77 1.23 9.71
C THR A 442 14.87 0.02 9.91
N LEU A 443 13.87 0.18 10.79
CA LEU A 443 12.81 -0.82 10.94
C LEU A 443 11.98 -0.91 9.65
N LEU A 444 11.70 -2.13 9.23
CA LEU A 444 10.64 -2.43 8.28
C LEU A 444 9.33 -2.56 9.05
N TYR A 445 8.37 -1.68 8.81
CA TYR A 445 7.09 -1.68 9.48
C TYR A 445 6.05 -2.49 8.72
N PHE A 446 5.13 -3.08 9.46
CA PHE A 446 4.05 -3.94 8.97
C PHE A 446 2.74 -3.49 9.61
N THR A 447 1.67 -3.50 8.83
CA THR A 447 0.32 -3.62 9.39
C THR A 447 -0.10 -5.09 9.45
N GLU A 448 -1.16 -5.34 10.21
CA GLU A 448 -1.66 -6.67 10.50
C GLU A 448 -3.17 -6.76 10.24
N GLU A 449 -3.56 -7.79 9.49
CA GLU A 449 -4.94 -8.23 9.34
C GLU A 449 -5.20 -9.49 10.18
N GLY A 450 -6.23 -9.45 11.00
CA GLY A 450 -6.69 -10.50 11.87
C GLY A 450 -5.89 -10.51 13.16
N GLY A 451 -5.48 -11.71 13.58
CA GLY A 451 -4.79 -11.90 14.84
C GLY A 451 -5.67 -11.60 16.06
N LYS A 452 -5.06 -11.57 17.23
CA LYS A 452 -5.77 -11.22 18.48
C LYS A 452 -6.05 -9.72 18.56
N HIS A 453 -5.05 -8.92 18.21
CA HIS A 453 -5.07 -7.46 18.30
C HIS A 453 -4.28 -6.87 17.13
N ALA A 454 -4.95 -6.60 16.02
CA ALA A 454 -4.35 -5.95 14.85
C ALA A 454 -3.62 -4.65 15.26
N GLY A 455 -2.47 -4.40 14.63
CA GLY A 455 -1.66 -3.24 14.93
C GLY A 455 -0.49 -3.04 13.99
N VAL A 456 0.52 -2.32 14.50
CA VAL A 456 1.75 -2.04 13.74
C VAL A 456 2.93 -2.72 14.41
N HIS A 457 3.68 -3.46 13.62
CA HIS A 457 4.89 -4.17 14.01
C HIS A 457 6.09 -3.62 13.24
N GLY A 458 7.27 -3.68 13.82
CA GLY A 458 8.53 -3.38 13.17
C GLY A 458 9.43 -4.60 13.16
N ARG A 459 10.18 -4.83 12.09
CA ARG A 459 11.24 -5.82 11.99
C ARG A 459 12.57 -5.09 11.81
N ASN A 460 13.51 -5.37 12.68
CA ASN A 460 14.85 -4.83 12.52
C ASN A 460 15.65 -5.59 11.44
N PRO A 461 16.81 -5.08 11.02
CA PRO A 461 17.64 -5.72 9.99
C PRO A 461 18.11 -7.13 10.40
N GLY A 462 18.30 -7.36 11.69
CA GLY A 462 18.60 -8.67 12.27
C GLY A 462 17.42 -9.64 12.35
N GLY A 463 16.25 -9.30 11.80
CA GLY A 463 15.06 -10.16 11.75
C GLY A 463 14.29 -10.29 13.06
N LYS A 464 14.54 -9.44 14.05
CA LYS A 464 13.78 -9.38 15.30
C LYS A 464 12.59 -8.45 15.15
N PHE A 465 11.43 -8.92 15.62
CA PHE A 465 10.18 -8.17 15.57
C PHE A 465 9.91 -7.41 16.87
N VAL A 466 9.29 -6.26 16.77
CA VAL A 466 8.84 -5.39 17.86
C VAL A 466 7.40 -4.95 17.57
N THR A 467 6.54 -4.91 18.58
CA THR A 467 5.18 -4.32 18.42
C THR A 467 5.22 -2.85 18.79
N ILE A 468 4.83 -1.98 17.87
CA ILE A 468 4.77 -0.54 18.11
C ILE A 468 3.50 -0.20 18.88
N PHE A 469 2.37 -0.73 18.43
CA PHE A 469 1.08 -0.73 19.13
C PHE A 469 0.18 -1.84 18.60
N GLU A 470 -0.88 -2.14 19.33
CA GLU A 470 -1.96 -3.07 18.98
C GLU A 470 -3.29 -2.48 19.44
N SER A 471 -4.43 -2.82 18.82
CA SER A 471 -5.73 -2.39 19.34
C SER A 471 -6.49 -3.52 20.05
N PRO A 472 -6.86 -3.32 21.33
CA PRO A 472 -7.83 -4.18 21.99
C PRO A 472 -9.29 -3.81 21.68
N VAL A 473 -9.52 -2.69 20.99
CA VAL A 473 -10.86 -2.13 20.74
C VAL A 473 -11.27 -2.33 19.28
N TYR A 474 -10.42 -1.90 18.37
CA TYR A 474 -10.59 -2.04 16.93
C TYR A 474 -10.07 -3.41 16.53
N LYS A 475 -10.82 -4.06 15.65
CA LYS A 475 -10.56 -5.45 15.27
C LYS A 475 -10.26 -5.50 13.78
N THR A 476 -9.96 -6.72 13.34
CA THR A 476 -9.85 -7.17 11.95
C THR A 476 -8.70 -6.58 11.15
N GLU A 477 -8.55 -5.27 11.00
CA GLU A 477 -7.61 -4.76 10.01
C GLU A 477 -7.04 -3.41 10.40
N CYS A 478 -5.73 -3.36 10.63
CA CYS A 478 -4.97 -2.12 10.67
C CYS A 478 -4.37 -1.90 9.27
N ALA A 479 -4.47 -0.68 8.75
CA ALA A 479 -4.03 -0.32 7.40
C ALA A 479 -3.51 1.13 7.39
N GLY A 480 -3.29 1.71 6.21
CA GLY A 480 -2.99 3.14 6.03
C GLY A 480 -1.63 3.59 6.54
N LEU A 481 -0.67 2.67 6.65
CA LEU A 481 0.62 2.94 7.29
C LEU A 481 1.46 3.93 6.48
N SER A 482 1.63 5.13 7.03
CA SER A 482 2.54 6.13 6.47
C SER A 482 3.16 7.01 7.53
N PHE A 483 4.24 7.69 7.16
CA PHE A 483 4.91 8.67 8.03
C PHE A 483 4.90 10.05 7.39
N SER A 484 4.68 11.09 8.19
CA SER A 484 4.85 12.47 7.73
C SER A 484 6.28 12.69 7.21
N PRO A 485 6.51 13.64 6.30
CA PRO A 485 7.85 13.89 5.75
C PRO A 485 8.88 14.20 6.85
N ASN A 486 8.51 14.98 7.87
CA ASN A 486 9.37 15.22 9.03
C ASN A 486 9.56 14.02 9.97
N GLY A 487 8.93 12.87 9.71
CA GLY A 487 9.01 11.62 10.46
C GLY A 487 8.38 11.64 11.85
N LYS A 488 7.64 12.69 12.22
CA LYS A 488 7.06 12.87 13.57
C LYS A 488 5.69 12.24 13.76
N HIS A 489 4.95 12.05 12.68
CA HIS A 489 3.61 11.48 12.68
C HIS A 489 3.61 10.15 11.93
N MET A 490 2.95 9.14 12.50
CA MET A 490 2.62 7.88 11.87
C MET A 490 1.10 7.84 11.70
N TYR A 491 0.64 7.77 10.46
CA TYR A 491 -0.77 7.62 10.11
C TYR A 491 -1.10 6.14 9.93
N ILE A 492 -2.29 5.78 10.39
CA ILE A 492 -2.87 4.44 10.26
C ILE A 492 -4.40 4.53 10.25
N ALA A 493 -5.03 3.52 9.67
CA ALA A 493 -6.46 3.31 9.69
C ALA A 493 -6.81 2.03 10.44
N TYR A 494 -8.04 1.98 10.95
CA TYR A 494 -8.74 0.71 11.15
C TYR A 494 -9.94 0.69 10.21
N GLN A 495 -9.82 -0.13 9.18
CA GLN A 495 -10.58 -0.04 7.94
C GLN A 495 -12.08 -0.31 8.19
N ASP A 496 -12.40 -1.42 8.84
CA ASP A 496 -13.78 -1.80 9.17
C ASP A 496 -14.49 -0.82 10.09
N GLN A 497 -13.75 -0.20 11.03
CA GLN A 497 -14.33 0.81 11.91
C GLN A 497 -14.41 2.20 11.27
N GLY A 498 -13.82 2.39 10.08
CA GLY A 498 -13.88 3.64 9.36
C GLY A 498 -13.15 4.77 10.09
N ILE A 499 -12.00 4.50 10.71
CA ILE A 499 -11.27 5.49 11.51
C ILE A 499 -9.86 5.68 11.00
N MET A 500 -9.40 6.93 11.01
CA MET A 500 -8.01 7.31 10.73
C MET A 500 -7.39 7.91 11.98
N LEU A 501 -6.16 7.51 12.31
CA LEU A 501 -5.43 7.95 13.49
C LEU A 501 -4.07 8.56 13.12
N ASP A 502 -3.63 9.48 13.97
CA ASP A 502 -2.30 10.08 13.98
C ASP A 502 -1.61 9.67 15.29
N VAL A 503 -0.50 8.94 15.16
CA VAL A 503 0.34 8.45 16.26
C VAL A 503 1.67 9.18 16.23
N TYR A 504 2.08 9.75 17.37
CA TYR A 504 3.31 10.55 17.46
C TYR A 504 4.04 10.31 18.77
N ARG A 505 5.32 10.68 18.81
CA ARG A 505 6.13 10.61 20.02
C ARG A 505 5.88 11.83 20.90
N ARG A 506 5.66 11.62 22.20
CA ARG A 506 5.44 12.68 23.18
C ARG A 506 6.68 13.55 23.42
N ASP A 507 7.88 13.02 23.12
CA ASP A 507 9.13 13.78 23.13
C ASP A 507 9.32 14.67 21.88
N GLY A 508 8.37 14.67 20.93
CA GLY A 508 8.40 15.53 19.74
C GLY A 508 9.47 15.18 18.71
N LEU A 509 10.22 14.09 18.93
CA LEU A 509 11.24 13.58 18.03
C LEU A 509 10.61 12.70 16.93
N PRO A 510 11.26 12.57 15.76
CA PRO A 510 10.80 11.66 14.73
C PRO A 510 10.98 10.18 15.12
N PHE A 511 10.23 9.28 14.48
CA PHE A 511 10.27 7.84 14.77
C PHE A 511 11.63 7.19 14.49
N HIS A 512 12.42 7.74 13.57
CA HIS A 512 13.78 7.30 13.27
C HIS A 512 14.85 7.91 14.21
N ALA A 513 14.48 8.85 15.09
CA ALA A 513 15.40 9.41 16.08
C ALA A 513 15.72 8.38 17.16
N LYS A 514 16.73 8.70 18.00
CA LYS A 514 17.11 7.88 19.15
C LYS A 514 15.88 7.48 19.98
N SER A 515 15.89 6.22 20.41
CA SER A 515 14.88 5.63 21.28
C SER A 515 15.57 4.87 22.41
N LEU A 516 14.82 4.62 23.48
CA LEU A 516 15.31 3.90 24.65
C LEU A 516 14.97 2.41 24.53
N ASN A 517 15.90 1.54 24.96
CA ASN A 517 15.67 0.11 25.27
C ASN A 517 14.56 -0.61 24.47
N ILE A 518 14.82 -0.94 23.20
CA ILE A 518 13.87 -1.66 22.33
C ILE A 518 13.51 -3.02 22.93
N LYS A 519 12.21 -3.33 23.01
CA LYS A 519 11.68 -4.61 23.50
C LYS A 519 11.21 -5.48 22.35
N TYR A 520 12.13 -6.28 21.83
CA TYR A 520 11.81 -7.28 20.81
C TYR A 520 10.98 -8.43 21.38
N HIS A 521 10.22 -9.07 20.50
CA HIS A 521 9.55 -10.33 20.79
C HIS A 521 10.57 -11.42 21.17
N LYS A 522 10.16 -12.32 22.06
CA LYS A 522 10.97 -13.49 22.42
C LYS A 522 11.14 -14.39 21.19
N ASN A 523 12.32 -15.00 21.04
CA ASN A 523 12.54 -16.01 20.01
C ASN A 523 11.80 -17.30 20.42
N ASN A 524 10.93 -17.83 19.57
CA ASN A 524 10.24 -19.10 19.82
C ASN A 524 11.13 -20.34 19.61
N ASN A 525 12.44 -20.18 19.43
CA ASN A 525 13.39 -21.32 19.45
C ASN A 525 13.67 -21.72 20.90
N GLY A 526 12.67 -22.33 21.53
CA GLY A 526 12.80 -23.04 22.80
C GLY A 526 12.10 -24.39 22.66
N GLY A 527 12.84 -25.40 22.20
CA GLY A 527 12.43 -26.79 22.33
C GLY A 527 12.18 -27.12 23.80
N GLY A 528 11.22 -28.01 24.02
CA GLY A 528 10.73 -28.38 25.34
C GLY A 528 11.82 -28.80 26.32
N GLY A 529 11.74 -28.24 27.52
CA GLY A 529 12.42 -28.71 28.71
C GLY A 529 11.53 -28.38 29.90
N SER A 530 10.73 -29.36 30.33
CA SER A 530 10.00 -29.32 31.59
C SER A 530 11.03 -29.14 32.71
N GLY A 531 11.04 -27.96 33.33
CA GLY A 531 11.82 -27.64 34.52
C GLY A 531 10.87 -27.22 35.61
N ASN A 532 10.44 -28.20 36.40
CA ASN A 532 9.61 -28.06 37.59
C ASN A 532 10.25 -27.05 38.56
N ALA A 533 9.56 -25.94 38.87
CA ALA A 533 9.97 -25.03 39.93
C ALA A 533 8.78 -24.82 40.88
N ASN A 534 8.79 -25.68 41.89
CA ASN A 534 7.96 -25.66 43.08
C ASN A 534 8.06 -24.31 43.80
N THR A 535 6.91 -23.81 44.23
CA THR A 535 6.77 -22.62 45.07
C THR A 535 7.05 -22.94 46.54
N GLY A 536 7.77 -22.03 47.21
CA GLY A 536 7.91 -21.95 48.66
C GLY A 536 9.19 -21.17 48.97
N GLY A 537 9.18 -19.94 49.48
CA GLY A 537 8.33 -19.40 50.55
C GLY A 537 9.17 -19.45 51.82
N GLY A 538 9.62 -18.29 52.31
CA GLY A 538 10.36 -18.20 53.57
C GLY A 538 11.24 -16.95 53.64
N GLY A 539 10.83 -15.98 54.46
CA GLY A 539 11.51 -14.70 54.65
C GLY A 539 12.72 -14.77 55.58
N GLY A 540 13.19 -13.59 55.98
CA GLY A 540 14.13 -13.45 57.09
C GLY A 540 15.29 -12.51 56.82
N ALA A 541 15.03 -11.23 57.08
CA ALA A 541 15.85 -10.30 57.86
C ALA A 541 17.40 -10.35 57.83
N ALA A 542 17.92 -9.12 57.70
CA ALA A 542 18.96 -8.49 58.52
C ALA A 542 20.43 -8.52 58.07
N ASN A 543 20.93 -7.28 58.06
CA ASN A 543 22.25 -6.81 58.48
C ASN A 543 23.50 -7.15 57.66
N GLY A 544 24.05 -6.07 57.09
CA GLY A 544 25.28 -5.49 57.63
C GLY A 544 26.56 -5.91 56.92
N GLY A 545 27.40 -4.92 56.59
CA GLY A 545 28.80 -5.18 56.26
C GLY A 545 29.34 -4.29 55.15
N ALA A 546 29.88 -3.15 55.54
CA ALA A 546 30.74 -2.31 54.72
C ALA A 546 32.11 -2.98 54.46
N ALA A 547 32.75 -2.60 53.34
CA ALA A 547 34.20 -2.46 53.09
C ALA A 547 34.47 -2.69 51.58
N THR A 548 34.62 -1.65 50.77
CA THR A 548 35.84 -0.88 50.44
C THR A 548 36.89 -1.59 49.59
N THR A 549 37.35 -0.84 48.58
CA THR A 549 38.54 -1.03 47.70
C THR A 549 38.40 -2.13 46.66
N GLY A 550 38.79 -1.98 45.39
CA GLY A 550 39.55 -0.97 44.66
C GLY A 550 40.09 -1.69 43.41
N GLY A 551 40.15 -1.03 42.26
CA GLY A 551 40.74 -1.65 41.07
C GLY A 551 40.26 -1.08 39.75
N ALA A 552 40.98 -0.05 39.29
CA ALA A 552 40.93 0.44 37.92
C ALA A 552 41.38 -0.64 36.91
N GLY A 553 40.83 -0.60 35.68
CA GLY A 553 41.28 -1.48 34.61
C GLY A 553 40.48 -1.45 33.32
N ASN A 554 40.64 -0.36 32.55
CA ASN A 554 40.70 -0.22 31.09
C ASN A 554 40.05 -1.20 30.08
N ASN A 555 39.69 -0.57 28.95
CA ASN A 555 39.50 -1.04 27.55
C ASN A 555 38.13 -1.63 27.20
N ARG A 556 37.30 -0.91 26.41
CA ARG A 556 37.36 -0.77 24.94
C ARG A 556 37.50 -2.11 24.21
N GLN A 557 36.37 -2.63 23.73
CA GLN A 557 36.09 -2.85 22.31
C GLN A 557 34.58 -2.76 22.06
#